data_AF-A0A2K1JCX1-F1
#
_entry.id   AF-A0A2K1JCX1-F1
#
_cell.length_a   1.000
_cell.length_b   1.000
_cell.length_c   1.000
_cell.angle_alpha   90.00
_cell.angle_beta   90.00
_cell.angle_gamma   90.00
#
_symmetry.space_group_name_H-M   'P 1'
#
loop_
_entity.id
_entity.type
_entity.pdbx_description
1 polymer ?
#
loop_
_entity_poly.entity_id
_entity_poly.type
_entity_poly.pdbx_seq_one_letter_code
_entity_poly.pdbx_strand_id
1 'polypeptide(L)'
;MGWSPESAAQAYLQTVEMGKLEINKKHTSGDAEHHSTEFLAALAGGIEAKLLVQVTACASLSTIALAVAARKTGGRLICILSDSNALLNAMVTMNTLGVSRVAEFIVGNAKDILSQITAVDFALIDCKQEQSVELFDYLRLNPSRAVVVAENLFQRDARTSYEDKMIRRPGSKSTILPIGKGIVVARLCGKEKSTGKRRSTKKVSWAMDMEDIL
;
A
#
# COMPACT_ATOMS: atom_id res chain seq x y z
N MET A 1 0.86 -10.61 14.53
CA MET A 1 1.63 -9.76 13.59
C MET A 1 2.62 -8.97 14.42
N GLY A 2 3.91 -9.21 14.24
CA GLY A 2 4.96 -8.31 14.74
C GLY A 2 5.14 -7.19 13.73
N TRP A 3 5.26 -5.96 14.21
CA TRP A 3 5.76 -4.86 13.38
C TRP A 3 7.29 -4.89 13.45
N SER A 4 7.96 -4.79 12.30
CA SER A 4 9.41 -4.70 12.19
C SER A 4 9.83 -3.25 11.89
N PRO A 5 10.28 -2.47 12.90
CA PRO A 5 10.76 -1.11 12.67
C PRO A 5 11.95 -1.07 11.71
N GLU A 6 12.82 -2.08 11.77
CA GLU A 6 14.00 -2.18 10.91
C GLU A 6 13.61 -2.36 9.45
N SER A 7 12.73 -3.32 9.14
CA SER A 7 12.24 -3.56 7.78
C SER A 7 11.48 -2.35 7.23
N ALA A 8 10.69 -1.68 8.08
CA ALA A 8 10.01 -0.44 7.71
C ALA A 8 10.99 0.67 7.35
N ALA A 9 11.97 0.94 8.22
CA ALA A 9 12.95 2.00 8.01
C ALA A 9 13.84 1.74 6.78
N GLN A 10 14.30 0.50 6.59
CA GLN A 10 15.11 0.15 5.42
C GLN A 10 14.31 0.26 4.11
N ALA A 11 13.04 -0.18 4.11
CA ALA A 11 12.18 -0.04 2.93
C ALA A 11 11.91 1.43 2.60
N TYR A 12 11.65 2.26 3.61
CA TYR A 12 11.51 3.71 3.49
C TYR A 12 12.76 4.33 2.84
N LEU A 13 13.93 4.16 3.46
CA LEU A 13 15.17 4.82 3.04
C LEU A 13 15.58 4.43 1.61
N GLN A 14 15.48 3.13 1.29
CA GLN A 14 15.81 2.64 -0.04
C GLN A 14 14.85 3.18 -1.10
N THR A 15 13.57 3.35 -0.75
CA THR A 15 12.56 3.93 -1.66
C THR A 15 12.84 5.41 -1.92
N VAL A 16 13.22 6.18 -0.89
CA VAL A 16 13.64 7.60 -1.05
C VAL A 16 14.80 7.72 -2.03
N GLU A 17 15.81 6.85 -1.90
CA GLU A 17 16.98 6.84 -2.77
C GLU A 17 16.59 6.50 -4.23
N MET A 18 15.78 5.46 -4.43
CA MET A 18 15.34 5.05 -5.77
C MET A 18 14.41 6.08 -6.42
N GLY A 19 13.55 6.75 -5.63
CA GLY A 19 12.70 7.83 -6.12
C GLY A 19 13.51 8.96 -6.72
N LYS A 20 14.60 9.39 -6.04
CA LYS A 20 15.52 10.41 -6.57
C LYS A 20 16.15 9.98 -7.90
N LEU A 21 16.55 8.72 -8.02
CA LEU A 21 17.14 8.19 -9.26
C LEU A 21 16.14 8.19 -10.44
N GLU A 22 14.88 7.85 -10.20
CA GLU A 22 13.85 7.87 -11.24
C GLU A 22 13.45 9.28 -11.66
N ILE A 23 13.30 10.20 -10.71
CA ILE A 23 12.97 11.60 -11.00
C ILE A 23 14.07 12.24 -11.85
N ASN A 24 15.33 12.02 -11.47
CA ASN A 24 16.48 12.57 -12.20
C ASN A 24 16.55 12.06 -13.65
N LYS A 25 16.11 10.83 -13.93
CA LYS A 25 16.09 10.25 -15.28
C LYS A 25 14.97 10.79 -16.15
N LYS A 26 13.80 11.08 -15.58
CA LYS A 26 12.63 11.50 -16.36
C LYS A 26 12.69 12.97 -16.80
N HIS A 27 13.68 13.75 -16.35
CA HIS A 27 13.75 15.21 -16.57
C HIS A 27 12.41 15.93 -16.27
N THR A 28 11.56 15.33 -15.43
CA THR A 28 10.26 15.87 -15.08
C THR A 28 10.43 16.76 -13.87
N SER A 29 10.37 18.08 -14.07
CA SER A 29 10.31 19.10 -13.02
C SER A 29 8.90 19.30 -12.45
N GLY A 30 8.05 18.28 -12.49
CA GLY A 30 6.69 18.35 -11.97
C GLY A 30 6.61 17.71 -10.59
N ASP A 31 5.82 18.32 -9.70
CA ASP A 31 5.39 17.77 -8.40
C ASP A 31 4.74 16.39 -8.57
N ALA A 32 5.54 15.35 -8.81
CA ALA A 32 5.09 13.98 -8.85
C ALA A 32 4.85 13.53 -7.40
N GLU A 33 3.83 14.13 -6.76
CA GLU A 33 3.47 14.04 -5.34
C GLU A 33 3.92 12.71 -4.70
N HIS A 34 5.10 12.77 -4.10
CA HIS A 34 5.83 11.62 -3.59
C HIS A 34 5.27 11.12 -2.26
N HIS A 35 4.41 11.90 -1.60
CA HIS A 35 4.14 11.84 -0.17
C HIS A 35 3.63 10.49 0.35
N SER A 36 2.96 9.69 -0.49
CA SER A 36 2.48 8.36 -0.11
C SER A 36 3.50 7.24 -0.30
N THR A 37 4.51 7.46 -1.14
CA THR A 37 5.38 6.39 -1.66
C THR A 37 6.20 5.76 -0.54
N GLU A 38 6.86 6.58 0.26
CA GLU A 38 7.71 6.11 1.34
C GLU A 38 6.87 5.52 2.49
N PHE A 39 5.68 6.07 2.71
CA PHE A 39 4.71 5.51 3.66
C PHE A 39 4.29 4.09 3.25
N LEU A 40 3.97 3.86 1.97
CA LEU A 40 3.63 2.54 1.45
C LEU A 40 4.77 1.54 1.63
N ALA A 41 6.01 1.94 1.30
CA ALA A 41 7.19 1.11 1.50
C ALA A 41 7.39 0.73 2.97
N ALA A 42 7.32 1.73 3.87
CA ALA A 42 7.47 1.53 5.30
C ALA A 42 6.37 0.63 5.87
N LEU A 43 5.12 0.83 5.45
CA LEU A 43 3.98 0.05 5.90
C LEU A 43 4.10 -1.42 5.45
N ALA A 44 4.36 -1.66 4.17
CA ALA A 44 4.49 -3.01 3.63
C ALA A 44 5.73 -3.73 4.19
N GLY A 45 6.86 -3.01 4.33
CA GLY A 45 8.09 -3.54 4.93
C GLY A 45 7.91 -3.85 6.41
N GLY A 46 7.25 -2.96 7.16
CA GLY A 46 7.07 -3.11 8.60
C GLY A 46 6.09 -4.21 9.00
N ILE A 47 5.10 -4.53 8.17
CA ILE A 47 4.26 -5.73 8.39
C ILE A 47 4.90 -7.03 7.88
N GLU A 48 6.11 -6.94 7.33
CA GLU A 48 6.84 -8.05 6.71
C GLU A 48 6.03 -8.78 5.62
N ALA A 49 5.37 -8.02 4.74
CA ALA A 49 4.49 -8.57 3.71
C ALA A 49 5.24 -9.52 2.76
N LYS A 50 4.75 -10.75 2.56
CA LYS A 50 5.39 -11.73 1.65
C LYS A 50 4.74 -11.75 0.28
N LEU A 51 3.42 -11.58 0.21
CA LEU A 51 2.70 -11.45 -1.04
C LEU A 51 2.03 -10.08 -1.12
N LEU A 52 2.55 -9.25 -2.02
CA LEU A 52 2.04 -7.92 -2.31
C LEU A 52 1.32 -7.94 -3.66
N VAL A 53 0.18 -7.27 -3.74
CA VAL A 53 -0.58 -7.09 -4.98
C VAL A 53 -0.82 -5.61 -5.20
N GLN A 54 -0.63 -5.14 -6.43
CA GLN A 54 -1.02 -3.81 -6.85
C GLN A 54 -1.96 -3.89 -8.06
N VAL A 55 -2.99 -3.05 -8.09
CA VAL A 55 -3.80 -2.79 -9.29
C VAL A 55 -3.62 -1.33 -9.68
N THR A 56 -3.12 -1.09 -10.90
CA THR A 56 -2.79 0.25 -11.41
C THR A 56 -2.86 0.30 -12.94
N ALA A 57 -2.94 1.50 -13.53
CA ALA A 57 -2.89 1.67 -14.97
C ALA A 57 -1.46 1.52 -15.49
N CYS A 58 -0.51 2.08 -14.75
CA CYS A 58 0.91 2.07 -15.10
C CYS A 58 1.78 1.95 -13.85
N ALA A 59 3.00 1.46 -14.02
CA ALA A 59 3.98 1.41 -12.94
C ALA A 59 4.37 2.83 -12.51
N SER A 60 4.33 3.06 -11.20
CA SER A 60 4.60 4.35 -10.57
C SER A 60 5.64 4.21 -9.47
N LEU A 61 5.92 5.31 -8.76
CA LEU A 61 6.76 5.26 -7.57
C LEU A 61 6.16 4.35 -6.48
N SER A 62 4.84 4.29 -6.34
CA SER A 62 4.17 3.32 -5.46
C SER A 62 4.51 1.87 -5.87
N THR A 63 4.61 1.56 -7.16
CA THR A 63 5.05 0.24 -7.64
C THR A 63 6.48 -0.07 -7.22
N ILE A 64 7.38 0.91 -7.34
CA ILE A 64 8.78 0.77 -6.91
C ILE A 64 8.86 0.57 -5.40
N ALA A 65 8.11 1.35 -4.61
CA ALA A 65 8.02 1.23 -3.15
C ALA A 65 7.60 -0.17 -2.70
N LEU A 66 6.57 -0.74 -3.33
CA LEU A 66 6.11 -2.09 -3.02
C LEU A 66 7.15 -3.15 -3.42
N ALA A 67 7.84 -2.96 -4.54
CA ALA A 67 8.89 -3.90 -4.95
C ALA A 67 10.12 -3.82 -4.02
N VAL A 68 10.48 -2.63 -3.55
CA VAL A 68 11.51 -2.45 -2.52
C VAL A 68 11.11 -3.16 -1.23
N ALA A 69 9.88 -2.98 -0.76
CA ALA A 69 9.36 -3.67 0.41
C ALA A 69 9.34 -5.20 0.23
N ALA A 70 8.91 -5.69 -0.94
CA ALA A 70 8.93 -7.11 -1.30
C ALA A 70 10.36 -7.67 -1.23
N ARG A 71 11.33 -7.00 -1.86
CA ARG A 71 12.73 -7.42 -1.80
C ARG A 71 13.26 -7.44 -0.37
N LYS A 72 12.96 -6.42 0.43
CA LYS A 72 13.42 -6.31 1.82
C LYS A 72 12.88 -7.39 2.72
N THR A 73 11.66 -7.82 2.47
CA THR A 73 10.97 -8.84 3.26
C THR A 73 11.17 -10.24 2.68
N GLY A 74 11.87 -10.42 1.56
CA GLY A 74 11.95 -11.70 0.85
C GLY A 74 10.59 -12.16 0.31
N GLY A 75 9.70 -11.21 0.03
CA GLY A 75 8.41 -11.42 -0.62
C GLY A 75 8.46 -11.20 -2.14
N ARG A 76 7.28 -11.15 -2.74
CA ARG A 76 7.07 -10.83 -4.16
C ARG A 76 5.88 -9.89 -4.35
N LEU A 77 5.95 -9.09 -5.40
CA LEU A 77 4.92 -8.18 -5.88
C LEU A 77 4.31 -8.72 -7.17
N ILE A 78 2.98 -8.79 -7.21
CA ILE A 78 2.22 -8.96 -8.45
C ILE A 78 1.55 -7.62 -8.77
N CYS A 79 1.90 -7.02 -9.91
CA CYS A 79 1.34 -5.77 -10.38
C CYS A 79 0.42 -6.04 -11.57
N ILE A 80 -0.87 -5.79 -11.38
CA ILE A 80 -1.90 -5.96 -12.38
C ILE A 80 -2.10 -4.63 -13.10
N LEU A 81 -1.79 -4.61 -14.39
CA LEU A 81 -1.88 -3.45 -15.26
C LEU A 81 -3.17 -3.48 -16.09
N SER A 82 -3.90 -2.37 -16.09
CA SER A 82 -5.07 -2.20 -16.97
C SER A 82 -4.69 -1.76 -18.40
N ASP A 83 -3.52 -1.16 -18.59
CA ASP A 83 -3.02 -0.70 -19.90
C ASP A 83 -1.80 -1.51 -20.34
N SER A 84 -1.92 -2.21 -21.47
CA SER A 84 -0.84 -3.00 -22.06
C SER A 84 0.35 -2.15 -22.50
N ASN A 85 0.12 -0.88 -22.88
CA ASN A 85 1.18 0.02 -23.33
C ASN A 85 2.14 0.39 -22.19
N ALA A 86 1.70 0.27 -20.94
CA ALA A 86 2.51 0.55 -19.76
C ALA A 86 3.49 -0.59 -19.42
N LEU A 87 3.30 -1.80 -19.97
CA LEU A 87 4.05 -2.99 -19.58
C LEU A 87 5.56 -2.87 -19.87
N LEU A 88 5.92 -2.45 -21.09
CA LEU A 88 7.32 -2.35 -21.49
C LEU A 88 8.07 -1.34 -20.60
N ASN A 89 7.48 -0.17 -20.39
CA ASN A 89 8.05 0.87 -19.53
C ASN A 89 8.20 0.38 -18.09
N ALA A 90 7.20 -0.34 -17.57
CA ALA A 90 7.28 -0.93 -16.23
C ALA A 90 8.46 -1.89 -16.10
N MET A 91 8.63 -2.82 -17.06
CA MET A 91 9.74 -3.77 -17.03
C MET A 91 11.11 -3.06 -17.10
N VAL A 92 11.26 -2.07 -17.99
CA VAL A 92 12.50 -1.31 -18.14
C VAL A 92 12.85 -0.56 -16.86
N THR A 93 11.90 0.18 -16.27
CA THR A 93 12.11 0.89 -14.99
C THR A 93 12.54 -0.07 -13.89
N MET A 94 11.82 -1.19 -13.72
CA MET A 94 12.12 -2.15 -12.66
C MET A 94 13.47 -2.85 -12.82
N ASN A 95 13.86 -3.14 -14.07
CA ASN A 95 15.16 -3.71 -14.35
C ASN A 95 16.28 -2.70 -14.06
N THR A 96 16.09 -1.45 -14.48
CA THR A 96 17.08 -0.39 -14.26
C THR A 96 17.30 -0.09 -12.77
N LEU A 97 16.27 -0.25 -11.95
CA LEU A 97 16.34 -0.08 -10.50
C LEU A 97 16.75 -1.36 -9.74
N GLY A 98 17.00 -2.48 -10.46
CA GLY A 98 17.42 -3.74 -9.85
C GLY A 98 16.37 -4.39 -8.94
N VAL A 99 15.08 -4.12 -9.18
CA VAL A 99 13.94 -4.69 -8.43
C VAL A 99 13.04 -5.58 -9.30
N SER A 100 13.43 -5.85 -10.55
CA SER A 100 12.69 -6.73 -11.47
C SER A 100 12.49 -8.15 -10.96
N ARG A 101 13.45 -8.71 -10.21
CA ARG A 101 13.38 -10.11 -9.72
C ARG A 101 12.25 -10.39 -8.74
N VAL A 102 11.69 -9.35 -8.11
CA VAL A 102 10.63 -9.49 -7.11
C VAL A 102 9.29 -8.98 -7.61
N ALA A 103 9.19 -8.49 -8.84
CA ALA A 103 7.99 -7.90 -9.39
C ALA A 103 7.55 -8.62 -10.67
N GLU A 104 6.33 -9.13 -10.65
CA GLU A 104 5.65 -9.76 -11.77
C GLU A 104 4.57 -8.82 -12.29
N PHE A 105 4.52 -8.61 -13.61
CA PHE A 105 3.51 -7.75 -14.24
C PHE A 105 2.55 -8.60 -15.06
N ILE A 106 1.26 -8.42 -14.80
CA ILE A 106 0.18 -9.12 -15.50
C ILE A 106 -0.74 -8.06 -16.11
N VAL A 107 -0.97 -8.13 -17.42
CA VAL A 107 -1.92 -7.25 -18.10
C VAL A 107 -3.25 -7.98 -18.25
N GLY A 108 -4.35 -7.35 -17.85
CA GLY A 108 -5.69 -7.92 -18.06
C GLY A 108 -6.74 -7.42 -17.07
N ASN A 109 -7.87 -8.14 -17.04
CA ASN A 109 -8.97 -7.81 -16.14
C ASN A 109 -8.57 -8.09 -14.67
N ALA A 110 -8.60 -7.04 -13.85
CA ALA A 110 -8.20 -7.15 -12.45
C ALA A 110 -9.09 -8.09 -11.62
N LYS A 111 -10.39 -8.17 -11.88
CA LYS A 111 -11.31 -9.05 -11.14
C LYS A 111 -10.95 -10.52 -11.35
N ASP A 112 -10.72 -10.91 -12.61
CA ASP A 112 -10.39 -12.28 -12.99
C ASP A 112 -9.04 -12.70 -12.40
N ILE A 113 -8.04 -11.83 -12.49
CA ILE A 113 -6.69 -12.11 -11.99
C ILE A 113 -6.69 -12.16 -10.45
N LEU A 114 -7.31 -11.19 -9.77
CA LEU A 114 -7.38 -11.16 -8.31
C LEU A 114 -8.06 -12.41 -7.73
N SER A 115 -9.07 -12.95 -8.41
CA SER A 115 -9.76 -14.17 -7.98
C SER A 115 -8.86 -15.41 -7.90
N GLN A 116 -7.75 -15.41 -8.64
CA GLN A 116 -6.78 -16.52 -8.69
C GLN A 116 -5.65 -16.37 -7.66
N ILE A 117 -5.44 -15.15 -7.15
CA ILE A 117 -4.39 -14.87 -6.16
C ILE A 117 -4.96 -15.10 -4.76
N THR A 118 -4.27 -15.87 -3.94
CA THR A 118 -4.70 -16.19 -2.56
C THR A 118 -3.65 -15.77 -1.54
N ALA A 119 -4.08 -15.59 -0.28
CA ALA A 119 -3.21 -15.25 0.85
C ALA A 119 -2.41 -13.95 0.67
N VAL A 120 -3.04 -12.92 0.09
CA VAL A 120 -2.43 -11.59 -0.08
C VAL A 120 -2.21 -10.93 1.27
N ASP A 121 -0.97 -10.49 1.53
CA ASP A 121 -0.58 -9.83 2.79
C ASP A 121 -0.68 -8.31 2.69
N PHE A 122 -0.45 -7.77 1.49
CA PHE A 122 -0.57 -6.34 1.22
C PHE A 122 -1.21 -6.12 -0.14
N ALA A 123 -2.27 -5.33 -0.19
CA ALA A 123 -2.91 -4.96 -1.45
C ALA A 123 -2.94 -3.45 -1.60
N LEU A 124 -2.54 -2.93 -2.76
CA LEU A 124 -2.67 -1.53 -3.13
C LEU A 124 -3.59 -1.40 -4.34
N ILE A 125 -4.65 -0.59 -4.20
CA ILE A 125 -5.57 -0.28 -5.29
C ILE A 125 -5.45 1.22 -5.59
N ASP A 126 -5.05 1.55 -6.81
CA ASP A 126 -5.10 2.93 -7.29
C ASP A 126 -6.56 3.31 -7.59
N CYS A 127 -7.09 4.32 -6.89
CA CYS A 127 -8.47 4.78 -7.06
C CYS A 127 -8.72 5.45 -8.41
N LYS A 128 -7.69 5.71 -9.23
CA LYS A 128 -7.86 6.10 -10.64
C LYS A 128 -8.45 4.97 -11.48
N GLN A 129 -8.37 3.72 -11.02
CA GLN A 129 -8.92 2.57 -11.73
C GLN A 129 -10.44 2.61 -11.77
N GLU A 130 -11.03 2.22 -12.89
CA GLU A 130 -12.47 1.97 -12.95
C GLU A 130 -12.85 0.81 -12.02
N GLN A 131 -14.01 0.89 -11.38
CA GLN A 131 -14.55 -0.16 -10.52
C GLN A 131 -13.63 -0.56 -9.35
N SER A 132 -12.70 0.31 -8.95
CA SER A 132 -11.76 0.12 -7.84
C SER A 132 -12.43 -0.26 -6.51
N VAL A 133 -13.65 0.22 -6.24
CA VAL A 133 -14.47 -0.15 -5.07
C VAL A 133 -14.94 -1.60 -5.11
N GLU A 134 -15.13 -2.18 -6.29
CA GLU A 134 -15.56 -3.57 -6.45
C GLU A 134 -14.39 -4.54 -6.32
N LEU A 135 -13.17 -4.12 -6.66
CA LEU A 135 -11.96 -4.95 -6.59
C LEU A 135 -11.68 -5.49 -5.17
N PHE A 136 -12.17 -4.80 -4.14
CA PHE A 136 -12.02 -5.27 -2.76
C PHE A 136 -12.67 -6.63 -2.52
N ASP A 137 -13.76 -6.96 -3.23
CA ASP A 137 -14.47 -8.23 -3.07
C ASP A 137 -13.70 -9.42 -3.67
N TYR A 138 -12.82 -9.16 -4.64
CA TYR A 138 -12.01 -10.17 -5.31
C TYR A 138 -10.69 -10.45 -4.59
N LEU A 139 -10.29 -9.59 -3.65
CA LEU A 139 -9.09 -9.78 -2.84
C LEU A 139 -9.26 -10.94 -1.85
N ARG A 140 -8.53 -12.04 -2.08
CA ARG A 140 -8.39 -13.16 -1.15
C ARG A 140 -7.22 -12.93 -0.20
N LEU A 141 -7.52 -12.21 0.87
CA LEU A 141 -6.56 -11.70 1.84
C LEU A 141 -6.11 -12.74 2.86
N ASN A 142 -4.89 -12.59 3.38
CA ASN A 142 -4.43 -13.31 4.56
C ASN A 142 -5.19 -12.83 5.81
N PRO A 143 -6.00 -13.68 6.47
CA PRO A 143 -6.92 -13.25 7.54
C PRO A 143 -6.22 -12.76 8.81
N SER A 144 -4.93 -13.07 8.98
CA SER A 144 -4.18 -12.76 10.21
C SER A 144 -3.31 -11.51 10.09
N ARG A 145 -2.95 -11.10 8.86
CA ARG A 145 -1.95 -10.07 8.63
C ARG A 145 -2.19 -9.13 7.45
N ALA A 146 -3.29 -9.28 6.72
CA ALA A 146 -3.49 -8.47 5.54
C ALA A 146 -3.76 -6.99 5.85
N VAL A 147 -3.12 -6.15 5.04
CA VAL A 147 -3.39 -4.71 4.93
C VAL A 147 -3.80 -4.41 3.50
N VAL A 148 -4.89 -3.67 3.34
CA VAL A 148 -5.35 -3.17 2.05
C VAL A 148 -5.26 -1.65 2.08
N VAL A 149 -4.69 -1.08 1.03
CA VAL A 149 -4.52 0.35 0.87
C VAL A 149 -5.18 0.80 -0.42
N ALA A 150 -5.92 1.89 -0.33
CA ALA A 150 -6.49 2.59 -1.48
C ALA A 150 -5.83 3.97 -1.56
N GLU A 151 -5.18 4.30 -2.68
CA GLU A 151 -4.54 5.60 -2.90
C GLU A 151 -5.25 6.44 -3.95
N ASN A 152 -5.01 7.76 -3.98
CA ASN A 152 -5.65 8.72 -4.89
C ASN A 152 -7.16 8.95 -4.63
N LEU A 153 -7.58 8.91 -3.38
CA LEU A 153 -9.00 9.03 -3.00
C LEU A 153 -9.61 10.39 -3.31
N PHE A 154 -8.89 11.48 -3.08
CA PHE A 154 -9.38 12.85 -3.27
C PHE A 154 -9.48 13.25 -4.73
N GLN A 155 -9.09 12.36 -5.66
CA GLN A 155 -9.31 12.56 -7.09
C GLN A 155 -10.71 12.12 -7.54
N ARG A 156 -11.52 11.56 -6.63
CA ARG A 156 -12.90 11.17 -6.89
C ARG A 156 -13.80 11.60 -5.74
N ASP A 157 -15.06 11.86 -6.03
CA ASP A 157 -16.12 12.08 -5.01
C ASP A 157 -16.46 10.80 -4.21
N ALA A 158 -15.76 9.70 -4.48
CA ALA A 158 -16.04 8.36 -3.99
C ALA A 158 -15.46 8.06 -2.61
N ARG A 159 -14.88 9.02 -1.88
CA ARG A 159 -14.26 8.82 -0.55
C ARG A 159 -15.13 7.98 0.38
N THR A 160 -16.40 8.37 0.53
CA THR A 160 -17.37 7.70 1.40
C THR A 160 -17.58 6.24 0.99
N SER A 161 -17.54 5.93 -0.31
CA SER A 161 -17.77 4.57 -0.80
C SER A 161 -16.63 3.60 -0.43
N TYR A 162 -15.38 4.06 -0.43
CA TYR A 162 -14.24 3.22 -0.03
C TYR A 162 -14.21 3.00 1.47
N GLU A 163 -14.44 4.06 2.25
CA GLU A 163 -14.59 3.96 3.70
C GLU A 163 -15.69 2.96 4.04
N ASP A 164 -16.91 3.16 3.52
CA ASP A 164 -18.03 2.26 3.76
C ASP A 164 -17.73 0.82 3.34
N LYS A 165 -17.12 0.62 2.17
CA LYS A 165 -16.79 -0.72 1.67
C LYS A 165 -15.77 -1.41 2.58
N MET A 166 -14.72 -0.70 2.99
CA MET A 166 -13.70 -1.25 3.87
C MET A 166 -14.23 -1.45 5.29
N ILE A 167 -14.99 -0.51 5.86
CA ILE A 167 -15.62 -0.60 7.19
C ILE A 167 -16.63 -1.75 7.26
N ARG A 168 -17.48 -1.90 6.24
CA ARG A 168 -18.50 -2.97 6.20
C ARG A 168 -17.90 -4.36 6.04
N ARG A 169 -16.62 -4.48 5.66
CA ARG A 169 -15.93 -5.77 5.57
C ARG A 169 -15.75 -6.32 7.00
N PRO A 170 -16.39 -7.45 7.38
CA PRO A 170 -16.36 -7.91 8.75
C PRO A 170 -14.93 -8.15 9.25
N GLY A 171 -14.63 -7.62 10.44
CA GLY A 171 -13.31 -7.76 11.05
C GLY A 171 -12.24 -6.84 10.44
N SER A 172 -12.60 -5.81 9.69
CA SER A 172 -11.64 -4.77 9.27
C SER A 172 -11.60 -3.60 10.27
N LYS A 173 -10.48 -2.90 10.30
CA LYS A 173 -10.34 -1.54 10.86
C LYS A 173 -9.71 -0.66 9.80
N SER A 174 -10.37 0.43 9.43
CA SER A 174 -9.88 1.36 8.41
C SER A 174 -9.63 2.76 8.97
N THR A 175 -8.77 3.51 8.29
CA THR A 175 -8.45 4.90 8.60
C THR A 175 -8.08 5.62 7.32
N ILE A 176 -8.58 6.84 7.16
CA ILE A 176 -8.15 7.76 6.12
C ILE A 176 -7.00 8.60 6.63
N LEU A 177 -5.97 8.73 5.81
CA LEU A 177 -4.81 9.57 6.05
C LEU A 177 -4.73 10.65 4.94
N PRO A 178 -4.54 11.92 5.30
CA PRO A 178 -4.36 13.02 4.35
C PRO A 178 -2.91 13.02 3.79
N ILE A 179 -2.47 11.88 3.26
CA ILE A 179 -1.14 11.71 2.67
C ILE A 179 -1.31 11.69 1.14
N GLY A 180 -0.56 12.55 0.45
CA GLY A 180 -0.71 12.75 -1.00
C GLY A 180 -2.15 13.12 -1.35
N LYS A 181 -2.73 12.47 -2.36
CA LYS A 181 -4.13 12.65 -2.77
C LYS A 181 -5.12 11.82 -1.95
N GLY A 182 -4.79 11.55 -0.70
CA GLY A 182 -5.61 10.78 0.23
C GLY A 182 -5.40 9.28 0.10
N ILE A 183 -5.22 8.64 1.26
CA ILE A 183 -5.05 7.20 1.39
C ILE A 183 -6.04 6.63 2.41
N VAL A 184 -6.65 5.49 2.12
CA VAL A 184 -7.34 4.65 3.11
C VAL A 184 -6.46 3.45 3.36
N VAL A 185 -6.16 3.20 4.63
CA VAL A 185 -5.54 1.96 5.08
C VAL A 185 -6.59 1.16 5.82
N ALA A 186 -6.84 -0.08 5.39
CA ALA A 186 -7.69 -1.03 6.10
C ALA A 186 -6.89 -2.27 6.47
N ARG A 187 -6.96 -2.65 7.75
CA ARG A 187 -6.34 -3.85 8.27
C ARG A 187 -7.41 -4.87 8.60
N LEU A 188 -7.18 -6.14 8.26
CA LEU A 188 -7.98 -7.23 8.81
C LEU A 188 -7.51 -7.55 10.23
N CYS A 189 -8.42 -7.42 11.19
CA CYS A 189 -8.32 -7.97 12.52
C CYS A 189 -8.80 -9.43 12.47
N GLY A 190 -7.86 -10.37 12.65
CA GLY A 190 -8.25 -11.72 13.03
C GLY A 190 -9.10 -11.68 14.30
N LYS A 191 -10.05 -12.62 14.46
CA LYS A 191 -10.81 -12.75 15.71
C LYS A 191 -9.81 -12.85 16.87
N GLU A 192 -9.72 -11.82 17.70
CA GLU A 192 -9.04 -11.93 18.98
C GLU A 192 -9.73 -13.09 19.72
N LYS A 193 -8.97 -14.13 20.07
CA LYS A 193 -9.45 -15.03 21.12
C LYS A 193 -9.62 -14.14 22.34
N SER A 194 -10.87 -13.92 22.75
CA SER A 194 -11.22 -13.12 23.92
C SER A 194 -10.68 -13.82 25.17
N THR A 195 -9.40 -13.65 25.45
CA THR A 195 -8.86 -13.91 26.78
C THR A 195 -9.29 -12.72 27.61
N GLY A 196 -10.45 -12.88 28.28
CA GLY A 196 -11.03 -11.87 29.16
C GLY A 196 -10.02 -11.44 30.21
N LYS A 197 -9.37 -10.30 29.99
CA LYS A 197 -8.64 -9.58 31.03
C LYS A 197 -9.03 -8.11 30.93
N ARG A 198 -9.99 -7.73 31.77
CA ARG A 198 -10.32 -6.34 32.09
C ARG A 198 -9.00 -5.60 32.36
N ARG A 199 -8.58 -4.72 31.45
CA ARG A 199 -7.50 -3.76 31.69
C ARG A 199 -8.14 -2.46 32.15
N SER A 200 -7.87 -2.07 33.40
CA SER A 200 -8.26 -0.78 33.94
C SER A 200 -7.59 0.33 33.12
N THR A 201 -8.38 1.24 32.57
CA THR A 201 -7.91 2.45 31.90
C THR A 201 -7.26 3.39 32.92
N LYS A 202 -5.92 3.46 32.94
CA LYS A 202 -5.23 4.66 33.43
C LYS A 202 -5.20 5.67 32.27
N LYS A 203 -5.97 6.76 32.42
CA LYS A 203 -5.86 7.94 31.55
C LYS A 203 -4.45 8.51 31.71
N VAL A 204 -3.75 8.71 30.60
CA VAL A 204 -2.55 9.56 30.55
C VAL A 204 -2.88 10.67 29.57
N SER A 205 -3.06 11.88 30.08
CA SER A 205 -3.28 13.10 29.30
C SER A 205 -1.93 13.69 28.96
N TRP A 206 -1.63 13.84 27.67
CA TRP A 206 -0.57 14.72 27.21
C TRP A 206 -1.27 15.89 26.50
N ALA A 207 -1.46 16.98 27.22
CA ALA A 207 -1.65 18.30 26.64
C ALA A 207 -0.32 19.01 26.83
N MET A 208 0.31 19.41 25.72
CA MET A 208 1.47 20.28 25.72
C MET A 208 0.92 21.58 25.13
N ASP A 209 0.76 22.60 25.98
CA ASP A 209 0.22 23.89 25.56
C ASP A 209 1.23 24.61 24.66
N MET A 210 0.72 25.18 23.58
CA MET A 210 1.52 25.74 22.48
C MET A 210 2.07 27.15 22.78
N GLU A 211 2.16 27.53 24.06
CA GLU A 211 2.71 28.81 24.53
C GLU A 211 4.11 28.69 25.15
N ASP A 212 4.61 27.46 25.38
CA ASP A 212 5.92 27.21 26.00
C ASP A 212 7.11 27.22 25.01
N ILE A 213 6.93 27.72 23.77
CA ILE A 213 8.00 27.84 22.76
C ILE A 213 8.07 29.25 22.16
N LEU A 214 8.08 30.28 23.02
CA LEU A 214 8.60 31.61 22.67
C LEU A 214 9.41 32.20 23.83
#